data_AF-A0A7U2ICI1-F1
#
_entry.id   AF-A0A7U2ICI1-F1
#
_cell.length_a   1.000
_cell.length_b   1.000
_cell.length_c   1.000
_cell.angle_alpha   90.00
_cell.angle_beta   90.00
_cell.angle_gamma   90.00
#
_symmetry.space_group_name_H-M   'P 1'
#
loop_
_entity.id
_entity.type
_entity.pdbx_description
1 polymer ?
#
loop_
_entity_poly.entity_id
_entity_poly.type
_entity_poly.pdbx_seq_one_letter_code
_entity_poly.pdbx_strand_id
1 'polypeptide(L)'
;MKFAITALFAGLAVAENVTISNFLYVGVSGYDQISFSLSVDDINCGADHYVIGGMYACDNKAWTFQINEAQGHQIKLLHAVNGKTLSGDFDIKMNGPITTVRQQIGTSTAELN
;
A
#
# COMPACT_ATOMS: atom_id res chain seq x y z
N MET A 1 18.13 -46.50 15.13
CA MET A 1 17.25 -45.61 15.92
C MET A 1 16.80 -44.49 15.00
N LYS A 2 15.49 -44.32 14.77
CA LYS A 2 14.94 -43.31 13.87
C LYS A 2 14.59 -42.08 14.71
N PHE A 3 15.38 -41.02 14.61
CA PHE A 3 15.05 -39.74 15.24
C PHE A 3 14.07 -39.00 14.33
N ALA A 4 12.81 -38.92 14.76
CA ALA A 4 11.85 -37.98 14.19
C ALA A 4 12.22 -36.59 14.71
N ILE A 5 12.78 -35.75 13.83
CA ILE A 5 12.97 -34.33 14.12
C ILE A 5 11.63 -33.67 13.85
N THR A 6 10.81 -33.52 14.89
CA THR A 6 9.69 -32.59 14.89
C THR A 6 10.26 -31.18 14.88
N ALA A 7 10.39 -30.59 13.69
CA ALA A 7 10.70 -29.18 13.53
C ALA A 7 9.50 -28.38 14.05
N LEU A 8 9.70 -27.71 15.19
CA LEU A 8 8.77 -26.76 15.75
C LEU A 8 8.81 -25.51 14.86
N PHE A 9 7.84 -25.35 13.96
CA PHE A 9 7.63 -24.09 13.23
C PHE A 9 7.06 -23.07 14.21
N ALA A 10 7.93 -22.47 15.02
CA ALA A 10 7.61 -21.20 15.67
C ALA A 10 7.34 -20.20 14.54
N GLY A 11 6.07 -19.87 14.32
CA GLY A 11 5.64 -18.92 13.32
C GLY A 11 6.25 -17.56 13.61
N LEU A 12 7.37 -17.26 12.96
CA LEU A 12 7.91 -15.92 12.91
C LEU A 12 6.79 -15.02 12.36
N ALA A 13 6.37 -14.04 13.16
CA ALA A 13 5.63 -12.92 12.63
C ALA A 13 6.55 -12.27 11.58
N VAL A 14 6.19 -12.41 10.30
CA VAL A 14 6.93 -11.79 9.21
C VAL A 14 6.42 -10.38 9.16
N ALA A 15 7.25 -9.45 9.63
CA ALA A 15 6.96 -8.03 9.50
C ALA A 15 7.82 -7.43 8.39
N GLU A 16 7.21 -6.59 7.55
CA GLU A 16 7.85 -6.01 6.38
C GLU A 16 7.78 -4.48 6.45
N ASN A 17 8.93 -3.80 6.39
CA ASN A 17 8.95 -2.36 6.31
C ASN A 17 8.78 -1.93 4.85
N VAL A 18 7.69 -1.22 4.57
CA VAL A 18 7.38 -0.74 3.22
C VAL A 18 7.29 0.77 3.24
N THR A 19 7.84 1.41 2.21
CA THR A 19 7.74 2.85 2.02
C THR A 19 6.95 3.17 0.76
N ILE A 20 5.96 4.05 0.89
CA ILE A 20 5.23 4.68 -0.21
C ILE A 20 5.96 5.97 -0.58
N SER A 21 6.28 6.10 -1.87
CA SER A 21 6.89 7.28 -2.46
C SER A 21 6.17 7.71 -3.74
N ASN A 22 6.47 8.91 -4.23
CA ASN A 22 5.92 9.47 -5.47
C ASN A 22 4.39 9.49 -5.53
N PHE A 23 3.72 9.66 -4.38
CA PHE A 23 2.26 9.73 -4.36
C PHE A 23 1.74 10.95 -5.11
N LEU A 24 0.82 10.72 -6.03
CA LEU A 24 0.11 11.74 -6.81
C LEU A 24 -1.38 11.49 -6.71
N TYR A 25 -2.13 12.52 -6.32
CA TYR A 25 -3.57 12.59 -6.44
C TYR A 25 -3.96 13.58 -7.54
N VAL A 26 -4.89 13.18 -8.40
CA VAL A 26 -5.51 14.02 -9.43
C VAL A 26 -7.02 13.83 -9.37
N GLY A 27 -7.76 14.90 -9.08
CA GLY A 27 -9.22 14.93 -9.11
C GLY A 27 -9.72 15.96 -10.10
N VAL A 28 -10.12 15.51 -11.30
CA VAL A 28 -10.61 16.41 -12.37
C VAL A 28 -12.04 16.04 -12.72
N SER A 29 -12.95 17.01 -12.61
CA SER A 29 -14.37 16.85 -12.97
C SER A 29 -15.08 15.67 -12.28
N GLY A 30 -14.70 15.36 -11.03
CA GLY A 30 -15.27 14.25 -10.25
C GLY A 30 -14.65 12.88 -10.56
N TYR A 31 -13.59 12.84 -11.37
CA TYR A 31 -12.82 11.64 -11.64
C TYR A 31 -11.52 11.68 -10.86
N ASP A 32 -11.56 11.06 -9.68
CA ASP A 32 -10.43 11.00 -8.78
C ASP A 32 -9.53 9.83 -9.15
N GLN A 33 -8.23 10.10 -9.19
CA GLN A 33 -7.17 9.19 -9.55
C GLN A 33 -6.05 9.31 -8.53
N ILE A 34 -5.42 8.18 -8.20
CA ILE A 34 -4.18 8.17 -7.42
C ILE A 34 -3.14 7.26 -8.05
N SER A 35 -1.88 7.59 -7.83
CA SER A 35 -0.75 6.71 -8.13
C SER A 35 0.38 6.89 -7.13
N PHE A 36 1.15 5.83 -6.90
CA PHE A 36 2.32 5.83 -6.03
C PHE A 36 3.23 4.62 -6.31
N SER A 37 4.43 4.65 -5.75
CA SER A 37 5.41 3.57 -5.84
C SER A 37 5.72 3.00 -4.47
N LEU A 38 5.93 1.69 -4.39
CA LEU A 38 6.45 1.00 -3.22
C LEU A 38 7.98 0.93 -3.29
N SER A 39 8.65 0.96 -2.14
CA SER A 39 10.11 0.76 -2.05
C SER A 39 10.57 -0.66 -2.37
N VAL A 40 9.63 -1.59 -2.56
CA VAL A 40 9.88 -3.01 -2.82
C VAL A 40 9.71 -3.24 -4.32
N ASP A 41 10.76 -3.74 -4.96
CA ASP A 41 10.77 -4.16 -6.37
C ASP A 41 10.21 -3.15 -7.38
N ASP A 42 10.33 -1.84 -7.08
CA ASP A 42 9.82 -0.73 -7.90
C ASP A 42 8.34 -0.90 -8.31
N ILE A 43 7.52 -1.50 -7.44
CA ILE A 43 6.12 -1.78 -7.71
C ILE A 43 5.33 -0.47 -7.75
N ASN A 44 4.60 -0.25 -8.84
CA ASN A 44 3.66 0.86 -8.96
C ASN A 44 2.24 0.41 -8.63
N CYS A 45 1.52 1.32 -7.99
CA CYS A 45 0.13 1.16 -7.60
C CYS A 45 -0.65 2.36 -8.09
N GLY A 46 -1.85 2.15 -8.61
CA GLY A 46 -2.70 3.23 -9.07
C GLY A 46 -4.15 2.79 -9.20
N ALA A 47 -5.04 3.75 -9.04
CA ALA A 47 -6.47 3.54 -9.21
C ALA A 47 -7.08 4.78 -9.86
N ASP A 48 -7.77 4.55 -10.97
CA ASP A 48 -8.56 5.57 -11.65
C ASP A 48 -10.03 5.46 -11.24
N HIS A 49 -10.71 6.59 -11.14
CA HIS A 49 -12.14 6.66 -10.80
C HIS A 49 -12.45 5.88 -9.51
N TYR A 50 -11.56 6.02 -8.52
CA TYR A 50 -11.66 5.22 -7.31
C TYR A 50 -12.85 5.66 -6.44
N VAL A 51 -13.25 4.77 -5.55
CA VAL A 51 -14.23 5.03 -4.50
C VAL A 51 -13.58 4.80 -3.15
N ILE A 52 -13.95 5.62 -2.17
CA ILE A 52 -13.47 5.46 -0.79
C ILE A 52 -13.94 4.10 -0.26
N GLY A 53 -13.03 3.36 0.38
CA GLY A 53 -13.21 1.97 0.82
C GLY A 53 -13.01 0.93 -0.28
N GLY A 54 -12.77 1.35 -1.53
CA GLY A 54 -12.47 0.45 -2.64
C GLY A 54 -11.10 -0.22 -2.51
N MET A 55 -11.01 -1.46 -3.00
CA MET A 55 -9.80 -2.28 -3.03
C MET A 55 -9.26 -2.37 -4.46
N TYR A 56 -7.97 -2.09 -4.62
CA TYR A 56 -7.31 -1.98 -5.92
C TYR A 56 -6.02 -2.79 -5.94
N ALA A 57 -5.69 -3.36 -7.10
CA ALA A 57 -4.45 -4.10 -7.27
C ALA A 57 -3.35 -3.20 -7.82
N CYS A 58 -2.14 -3.37 -7.32
CA CYS A 58 -0.94 -2.79 -7.94
C CYS A 58 -0.59 -3.57 -9.22
N ASP A 59 0.51 -3.17 -9.87
CA ASP A 59 1.06 -3.89 -11.03
C ASP A 59 1.39 -5.34 -10.68
N ASN A 60 2.01 -5.55 -9.51
CA ASN A 60 2.15 -6.88 -8.91
C ASN A 60 0.88 -7.25 -8.14
N LYS A 61 0.21 -8.34 -8.56
CA LYS A 61 -1.05 -8.82 -7.97
C LYS A 61 -0.93 -9.42 -6.56
N ALA A 62 0.28 -9.65 -6.07
CA ALA A 62 0.49 -9.93 -4.65
C ALA A 62 0.21 -8.70 -3.77
N TRP A 63 0.20 -7.51 -4.36
CA TRP A 63 0.00 -6.24 -3.67
C TRP A 63 -1.35 -5.63 -4.02
N THR A 64 -2.08 -5.24 -2.99
CA THR A 64 -3.35 -4.52 -3.11
C THR A 64 -3.38 -3.38 -2.12
N PHE A 65 -4.21 -2.38 -2.38
CA PHE A 65 -4.38 -1.25 -1.49
C PHE A 65 -5.84 -0.84 -1.42
N GLN A 66 -6.22 -0.29 -0.27
CA GLN A 66 -7.51 0.29 -0.01
C GLN A 66 -7.35 1.78 0.27
N ILE A 67 -8.19 2.60 -0.35
CA ILE A 67 -8.18 4.05 -0.15
C ILE A 67 -9.23 4.38 0.91
N ASN A 68 -8.81 4.84 2.08
CA ASN A 68 -9.70 4.98 3.23
C ASN A 68 -10.31 6.38 3.39
N GLU A 69 -9.82 7.36 2.62
CA GLU A 69 -10.21 8.76 2.76
C GLU A 69 -10.15 9.49 1.41
N ALA A 70 -10.83 10.63 1.31
CA ALA A 70 -10.85 11.44 0.09
C ALA A 70 -9.45 11.94 -0.28
N GLN A 71 -9.11 12.01 -1.56
CA GLN A 71 -7.76 12.38 -2.00
C GLN A 71 -6.65 11.39 -1.62
N GLY A 72 -6.94 10.35 -0.83
CA GLY A 72 -6.01 9.28 -0.49
C GLY A 72 -4.96 9.65 0.55
N HIS A 73 -5.27 10.54 1.52
CA HIS A 73 -4.34 10.76 2.64
C HIS A 73 -4.16 9.51 3.51
N GLN A 74 -5.11 8.59 3.48
CA GLN A 74 -5.05 7.34 4.25
C GLN A 74 -5.19 6.15 3.32
N ILE A 75 -4.17 5.30 3.30
CA ILE A 75 -4.13 4.10 2.47
C ILE A 75 -3.79 2.91 3.36
N LYS A 76 -4.54 1.82 3.20
CA LYS A 76 -4.16 0.53 3.73
C LYS A 76 -3.52 -0.29 2.63
N LEU A 77 -2.28 -0.73 2.83
CA LEU A 77 -1.57 -1.62 1.92
C LEU A 77 -1.71 -3.07 2.41
N LEU A 78 -1.86 -4.01 1.49
CA LEU A 78 -1.93 -5.43 1.77
C LEU A 78 -0.98 -6.19 0.85
N HIS A 79 -0.20 -7.10 1.44
CA HIS A 79 0.73 -7.97 0.75
C HIS A 79 0.37 -9.44 1.00
N ALA A 80 0.01 -10.16 -0.07
CA ALA A 80 -0.24 -11.59 -0.04
C ALA A 80 1.07 -12.38 -0.20
N VAL A 81 1.54 -12.99 0.87
CA VAL A 81 2.80 -13.74 0.91
C VAL A 81 2.62 -15.07 1.66
N ASN A 82 3.05 -16.18 1.06
CA ASN A 82 3.02 -17.52 1.66
C ASN A 82 1.66 -17.92 2.27
N GLY A 83 0.56 -17.57 1.59
CA GLY A 83 -0.80 -17.89 2.06
C GLY A 83 -1.30 -17.03 3.23
N LYS A 84 -0.57 -15.98 3.60
CA LYS A 84 -0.96 -14.97 4.58
C LYS A 84 -1.11 -13.61 3.88
N THR A 85 -1.83 -12.70 4.53
CA THR A 85 -1.93 -11.32 4.12
C THR A 85 -1.35 -10.45 5.23
N LEU A 86 -0.25 -9.77 4.94
CA LEU A 86 0.28 -8.71 5.80
C LEU A 86 -0.44 -7.41 5.45
N SER A 87 -0.66 -6.55 6.44
CA SER A 87 -1.26 -5.24 6.18
C SER A 87 -0.67 -4.13 7.03
N GLY A 88 -0.78 -2.90 6.54
CA GLY A 88 -0.37 -1.71 7.27
C GLY A 88 -1.05 -0.45 6.72
N ASP A 89 -1.28 0.49 7.62
CA ASP A 89 -1.92 1.77 7.32
C ASP A 89 -0.87 2.86 7.12
N PHE A 90 -1.08 3.70 6.12
CA PHE A 90 -0.19 4.76 5.71
C PHE A 90 -0.92 6.10 5.73
N ASP A 91 -0.34 7.06 6.46
CA ASP A 91 -0.71 8.47 6.35
C ASP A 91 0.20 9.16 5.33
N ILE A 92 -0.39 9.67 4.25
CA ILE A 92 0.29 10.36 3.15
C ILE A 92 0.16 11.86 3.34
N LYS A 93 1.28 12.49 3.68
CA LYS A 93 1.39 13.95 3.70
C LYS A 93 1.49 14.45 2.27
N MET A 94 0.62 15.39 1.90
CA MET A 94 0.56 15.92 0.55
C MET A 94 0.45 17.44 0.52
N ASN A 95 0.91 18.04 -0.57
CA ASN A 95 0.71 19.45 -0.87
C ASN A 95 0.52 19.67 -2.38
N GLY A 96 -0.02 20.82 -2.76
CA GLY A 96 -0.22 21.21 -4.14
C GLY A 96 -0.75 22.63 -4.20
N PRO A 97 -0.51 23.36 -5.31
CA PRO A 97 -1.02 24.73 -5.47
C PRO A 97 -2.55 24.78 -5.55
N ILE A 98 -3.19 23.65 -5.85
CA ILE A 98 -4.64 23.50 -5.99
C ILE A 98 -5.10 22.20 -5.33
N THR A 99 -6.37 22.14 -4.93
CA THR A 99 -6.94 20.96 -4.23
C THR A 99 -7.14 19.75 -5.14
N THR A 100 -7.13 19.94 -6.46
CA THR A 100 -7.38 18.92 -7.49
C THR A 100 -6.11 18.21 -7.97
N VAL A 101 -4.92 18.71 -7.64
CA VAL A 101 -3.66 18.06 -7.94
C VAL A 101 -2.76 18.19 -6.72
N ARG A 102 -2.47 17.06 -6.08
CA ARG A 102 -1.63 17.02 -4.88
C ARG A 102 -0.52 15.99 -5.04
N GLN A 103 0.65 16.33 -4.53
CA GLN A 103 1.83 15.48 -4.54
C GLN A 103 2.30 15.22 -3.11
N GLN A 104 2.92 14.06 -2.91
CA GLN A 104 3.52 13.71 -1.62
C GLN A 104 4.57 14.73 -1.17
N ILE A 105 4.59 14.98 0.14
CA ILE A 105 5.73 15.63 0.81
C ILE A 105 6.52 14.55 1.52
N GLY A 106 7.75 14.31 1.06
CA GLY A 106 8.62 13.27 1.61
C GLY A 106 8.12 11.87 1.25
N THR A 107 8.23 10.94 2.20
CA THR A 107 7.80 9.55 2.06
C THR A 107 6.91 9.14 3.25
N SER A 108 6.21 8.01 3.12
CA SER A 108 5.45 7.41 4.22
C SER A 108 5.88 5.95 4.38
N THR A 109 6.26 5.56 5.60
CA THR A 109 6.78 4.22 5.90
C THR A 109 5.96 3.59 7.00
N ALA A 110 5.59 2.33 6.82
CA ALA A 110 4.90 1.54 7.83
C ALA A 110 5.43 0.09 7.82
N GLU A 111 5.25 -0.57 8.96
CA GLU A 111 5.51 -1.99 9.12
C GLU A 111 4.21 -2.77 8.82
N LEU A 112 4.27 -3.70 7.88
CA LEU A 112 3.17 -4.60 7.57
C LEU A 112 3.26 -5.83 8.49
N ASN A 113 2.14 -6.24 9.08
CA ASN A 113 2.04 -7.42 9.94
C ASN A 113 0.76 -8.24 9.72
#